data_AF-A0A9Q0V217-F1
#
_entry.id   AF-A0A9Q0V217-F1
#
_cell.length_a   1.000
_cell.length_b   1.000
_cell.length_c   1.000
_cell.angle_alpha   90.00
_cell.angle_beta   90.00
_cell.angle_gamma   90.00
#
_symmetry.space_group_name_H-M   'P 1'
#
loop_
_entity.id
_entity.type
_entity.pdbx_description
1 polymer ?
#
loop_
_entity_poly.entity_id
_entity_poly.type
_entity_poly.pdbx_seq_one_letter_code
_entity_poly.pdbx_strand_id
1 'polypeptide(L)'
;MNSYMDSQYTFVNGPDNPPTSLLFGPDYMSMQLYQLSPTEDLTLAMLLLRPHPLFNPEATQEKVWVTKERYGSVPRVYIICDQDNIMKEALQRWIIENNPPDEVKVVSGSDHMLMFSKPQETCSCLLEVAKSYF
;
A
#
# COMPACT_ATOMS: atom_id res chain seq x y z
N MET A 1 5.28 0.47 22.04
CA MET A 1 5.46 1.64 21.15
C MET A 1 4.30 1.62 20.18
N ASN A 2 3.48 2.68 20.11
CA ASN A 2 2.30 2.69 19.25
C ASN A 2 2.76 2.58 17.79
N SER A 3 2.44 1.49 17.09
CA SER A 3 3.00 1.18 15.75
C SER A 3 2.61 2.20 14.68
N TYR A 4 1.58 3.01 14.96
CA TYR A 4 1.02 4.01 14.04
C TYR A 4 1.14 5.45 14.57
N MET A 5 2.08 5.73 15.47
CA MET A 5 2.39 7.08 15.97
C MET A 5 1.15 7.82 16.52
N ASP A 6 0.78 8.94 15.89
CA ASP A 6 -0.31 9.87 16.22
C ASP A 6 -1.66 9.48 15.56
N SER A 7 -1.72 8.32 14.92
CA SER A 7 -2.95 7.79 14.33
C SER A 7 -3.99 7.42 15.40
N GLN A 8 -5.27 7.53 15.03
CA GLN A 8 -6.39 7.35 15.94
C GLN A 8 -7.23 6.12 15.58
N TYR A 9 -7.48 5.27 16.57
CA TYR A 9 -8.41 4.14 16.43
C TYR A 9 -9.83 4.56 16.80
N THR A 10 -10.81 3.98 16.10
CA THR A 10 -12.23 4.07 16.50
C THR A 10 -12.75 2.72 16.96
N PHE A 11 -13.75 2.73 17.84
CA PHE A 11 -14.31 1.54 18.50
C PHE A 11 -15.84 1.56 18.42
N VAL A 12 -16.40 1.49 17.21
CA VAL A 12 -17.87 1.57 16.99
C VAL A 12 -18.62 0.44 17.71
N ASN A 13 -17.99 -0.72 17.86
CA ASN A 13 -18.56 -1.88 18.55
C ASN A 13 -18.40 -1.82 20.08
N GLY A 14 -17.89 -0.72 20.63
CA GLY A 14 -17.62 -0.55 22.06
C GLY A 14 -16.13 -0.63 22.41
N PRO A 15 -15.69 0.02 23.51
CA PRO A 15 -14.28 0.20 23.85
C PRO A 15 -13.55 -1.09 24.27
N ASP A 16 -14.29 -2.10 24.73
CA ASP A 16 -13.74 -3.41 25.12
C ASP A 16 -13.58 -4.37 23.91
N ASN A 17 -14.00 -3.95 22.71
CA ASN A 17 -13.85 -4.70 21.47
C ASN A 17 -12.63 -4.22 20.67
N PRO A 18 -12.10 -5.02 19.72
CA PRO A 18 -11.05 -4.58 18.83
C PRO A 18 -11.43 -3.30 18.05
N PRO A 19 -10.44 -2.46 17.67
CA PRO A 19 -10.71 -1.25 16.93
C PRO A 19 -11.36 -1.56 15.58
N THR A 20 -12.37 -0.76 15.23
CA THR A 20 -13.17 -0.93 14.01
C THR A 20 -12.60 -0.17 12.82
N SER A 21 -11.87 0.92 13.05
CA SER A 21 -11.16 1.66 12.01
C SER A 21 -9.93 2.39 12.55
N LEU A 22 -9.06 2.79 11.63
CA LEU A 22 -7.85 3.56 11.88
C LEU A 22 -7.87 4.82 11.00
N LEU A 23 -7.69 5.99 11.61
CA LEU A 23 -7.43 7.24 10.91
C LEU A 23 -5.94 7.58 11.08
N PHE A 24 -5.20 7.66 9.97
CA PHE A 24 -3.78 8.01 10.05
C PHE A 24 -3.59 9.45 10.53
N GLY A 25 -2.60 9.64 11.40
CA GLY A 25 -2.21 10.95 11.92
C GLY A 25 -1.24 11.69 10.98
N PRO A 26 -1.14 13.03 11.09
CA PRO A 26 -0.18 13.83 10.33
C PRO A 26 1.28 13.35 10.41
N ASP A 27 1.77 12.99 11.59
CA ASP A 27 3.16 12.56 11.77
C ASP A 27 3.38 11.20 11.11
N TYR A 28 2.44 10.26 11.29
CA TYR A 28 2.48 8.99 10.60
C TYR A 28 2.47 9.16 9.06
N MET A 29 1.58 9.99 8.53
CA MET A 29 1.47 10.26 7.09
C MET A 29 2.75 10.86 6.52
N SER A 30 3.31 11.87 7.19
CA SER A 30 4.54 12.54 6.73
C SER A 30 5.78 11.65 6.79
N MET A 31 5.93 10.85 7.86
CA MET A 31 7.15 10.08 8.09
C MET A 31 7.14 8.69 7.42
N GLN A 32 5.96 8.09 7.24
CA GLN A 32 5.85 6.71 6.78
C GLN A 32 5.29 6.56 5.35
N LEU A 33 4.45 7.50 4.88
CA LEU A 33 3.84 7.42 3.55
C LEU A 33 4.43 8.42 2.55
N TYR A 34 4.55 9.69 2.94
CA TYR A 34 4.85 10.82 2.04
C TYR A 34 6.27 11.38 2.22
N GLN A 35 7.18 10.64 2.85
CA GLN A 35 8.50 11.17 3.23
C GLN A 35 9.40 11.57 2.06
N LEU A 36 9.08 11.11 0.83
CA LEU A 36 9.77 11.51 -0.42
C LEU A 36 8.83 12.21 -1.41
N SER A 37 7.58 12.46 -1.02
CA SER A 37 6.57 13.11 -1.84
C SER A 37 6.57 14.64 -1.64
N PRO A 38 6.08 15.42 -2.61
CA PRO A 38 5.86 16.86 -2.43
C PRO A 38 4.97 17.17 -1.22
N THR A 39 5.24 18.27 -0.52
CA THR A 39 4.51 18.65 0.70
C THR A 39 3.05 19.06 0.39
N GLU A 40 2.80 19.54 -0.83
CA GLU A 40 1.47 19.84 -1.33
C GLU A 40 0.60 18.59 -1.39
N ASP A 41 1.16 17.44 -1.79
CA ASP A 41 0.44 16.17 -1.86
C ASP A 41 0.13 15.63 -0.46
N LEU A 42 1.05 15.77 0.51
CA LEU A 42 0.76 15.48 1.92
C LEU A 42 -0.37 16.37 2.45
N THR A 43 -0.34 17.66 2.14
CA THR A 43 -1.39 18.61 2.56
C THR A 43 -2.75 18.20 1.99
N LEU A 44 -2.78 17.87 0.69
CA LEU A 44 -4.00 17.39 0.03
C LEU A 44 -4.49 16.08 0.65
N ALA A 45 -3.59 15.14 0.93
CA ALA A 45 -3.92 13.87 1.57
C ALA A 45 -4.57 14.10 2.94
N MET A 46 -4.04 15.01 3.77
CA MET A 46 -4.59 15.34 5.08
C MET A 46 -5.99 15.98 5.00
N LEU A 47 -6.30 16.72 3.94
CA LEU A 47 -7.64 17.30 3.72
C LEU A 47 -8.67 16.25 3.27
N LEU A 48 -8.22 15.15 2.66
CA LEU A 48 -9.08 14.13 2.07
C LEU A 48 -9.15 12.83 2.88
N LEU A 49 -8.26 12.67 3.87
CA LEU A 49 -8.12 11.44 4.64
C LEU A 49 -9.41 11.09 5.40
N ARG A 50 -9.73 9.80 5.42
CA ARG A 50 -10.90 9.25 6.13
C ARG A 50 -10.49 8.01 6.90
N PRO A 51 -11.21 7.64 7.98
CA PRO A 51 -10.91 6.41 8.72
C PRO A 51 -11.00 5.17 7.83
N HIS A 52 -9.95 4.36 7.82
CA HIS A 52 -9.88 3.08 7.11
C HIS A 52 -10.43 1.96 8.00
N PRO A 53 -11.46 1.20 7.56
CA PRO A 53 -11.99 0.07 8.32
C PRO A 53 -10.92 -0.99 8.57
N LEU A 54 -10.83 -1.50 9.80
CA LEU A 54 -9.97 -2.63 10.13
C LEU A 54 -10.78 -3.91 10.01
N PHE A 55 -10.44 -4.73 9.01
CA PHE A 55 -11.15 -5.98 8.76
C PHE A 55 -10.59 -7.13 9.60
N ASN A 56 -11.47 -8.02 10.05
CA ASN A 56 -11.05 -9.29 10.64
C ASN A 56 -10.36 -10.14 9.55
N PRO A 57 -9.10 -10.58 9.76
CA PRO A 57 -8.36 -11.39 8.79
C PRO A 57 -9.09 -12.67 8.35
N GLU A 58 -9.70 -13.40 9.28
CA GLU A 58 -10.40 -14.66 9.00
C GLU A 58 -11.62 -14.42 8.09
N ALA A 59 -12.43 -13.42 8.43
CA ALA A 59 -13.60 -13.04 7.66
C ALA A 59 -13.24 -12.46 6.28
N THR A 60 -12.04 -11.88 6.14
CA THR A 60 -11.54 -11.36 4.87
C THR A 60 -11.07 -12.50 3.97
N GLN A 61 -10.32 -13.46 4.53
CA GLN A 61 -9.75 -14.57 3.79
C GLN A 61 -10.81 -15.42 3.08
N GLU A 62 -11.94 -15.69 3.73
CA GLU A 62 -13.05 -16.42 3.11
C GLU A 62 -13.60 -15.71 1.86
N LYS A 63 -13.64 -14.38 1.88
CA LYS A 63 -14.21 -13.56 0.80
C LYS A 63 -13.27 -13.30 -0.36
N VAL A 64 -11.96 -13.36 -0.14
CA VAL A 64 -10.93 -13.03 -1.13
C VAL A 64 -10.12 -14.24 -1.60
N TRP A 65 -10.63 -15.45 -1.38
CA TRP A 65 -9.96 -16.66 -1.83
C TRP A 65 -9.80 -16.66 -3.36
N VAL A 66 -8.67 -17.19 -3.83
CA VAL A 66 -8.30 -17.18 -5.25
C VAL A 66 -7.88 -18.56 -5.73
N THR A 67 -8.04 -18.83 -7.02
CA THR A 67 -7.60 -20.07 -7.68
C THR A 67 -6.51 -19.82 -8.70
N LYS A 68 -5.71 -20.86 -8.97
CA LYS A 68 -4.72 -20.82 -10.05
C LYS A 68 -5.37 -20.69 -11.42
N GLU A 69 -6.51 -21.34 -11.64
CA GLU A 69 -7.19 -21.39 -12.94
C GLU A 69 -7.83 -20.05 -13.32
N ARG A 70 -8.24 -19.24 -12.33
CA ARG A 70 -8.90 -17.92 -12.57
C ARG A 70 -7.98 -16.75 -12.24
N TYR A 71 -7.59 -16.59 -10.98
CA TYR A 71 -6.72 -15.48 -10.59
C TYR A 71 -5.31 -15.69 -11.13
N GLY A 72 -4.78 -16.91 -11.03
CA GLY A 72 -3.44 -17.25 -11.50
C GLY A 72 -3.27 -17.28 -13.02
N SER A 73 -4.35 -17.14 -13.80
CA SER A 73 -4.27 -17.03 -15.26
C SER A 73 -4.16 -15.58 -15.75
N VAL A 74 -4.34 -14.59 -14.86
CA VAL A 74 -4.13 -13.18 -15.17
C VAL A 74 -2.65 -12.84 -14.98
N PRO A 75 -1.96 -12.27 -15.99
CA PRO A 75 -0.58 -11.81 -15.81
C PRO A 75 -0.48 -10.75 -14.72
N ARG A 76 0.54 -10.87 -13.87
CA ARG A 76 0.77 -9.97 -12.73
C ARG A 76 2.12 -9.30 -12.84
N VAL A 77 2.12 -8.00 -12.59
CA VAL A 77 3.35 -7.20 -12.44
C VAL A 77 3.38 -6.62 -11.04
N TYR A 78 4.52 -6.74 -10.36
CA TYR A 78 4.76 -6.11 -9.07
C TYR A 78 5.76 -4.97 -9.23
N ILE A 79 5.41 -3.77 -8.75
CA ILE A 79 6.30 -2.60 -8.80
C ILE A 79 6.79 -2.33 -7.37
N ILE A 80 8.08 -2.55 -7.15
CA ILE A 80 8.72 -2.33 -5.85
C ILE A 80 9.00 -0.84 -5.65
N CYS A 81 8.66 -0.36 -4.45
CA CYS A 81 9.08 0.96 -3.96
C CYS A 81 10.22 0.80 -2.94
N ASP A 82 11.44 1.15 -3.32
CA ASP A 82 12.64 0.75 -2.55
C ASP A 82 12.90 1.60 -1.29
N GLN A 83 12.20 2.74 -1.14
CA GLN A 83 12.24 3.57 0.07
C GLN A 83 10.89 3.59 0.81
N ASP A 84 10.00 2.62 0.55
CA ASP A 84 8.75 2.46 1.27
C ASP A 84 9.01 2.15 2.75
N ASN A 85 8.42 2.95 3.64
CA ASN A 85 8.62 2.83 5.07
C ASN A 85 7.66 1.85 5.76
N ILE A 86 6.54 1.53 5.12
CA ILE A 86 5.51 0.61 5.61
C ILE A 86 5.78 -0.79 5.06
N MET A 87 5.81 -0.90 3.74
CA MET A 87 6.13 -2.13 3.04
C MET A 87 7.62 -2.11 2.73
N LYS A 88 8.46 -2.32 3.74
CA LYS A 88 9.93 -2.35 3.53
C LYS A 88 10.28 -3.26 2.36
N GLU A 89 11.29 -2.90 1.57
CA GLU A 89 11.69 -3.64 0.37
C GLU A 89 11.86 -5.15 0.63
N ALA A 90 12.45 -5.52 1.77
CA ALA A 90 12.60 -6.92 2.18
C ALA A 90 11.25 -7.66 2.31
N LEU A 91 10.21 -6.99 2.82
CA LEU A 91 8.86 -7.54 2.89
C LEU A 91 8.23 -7.67 1.50
N GLN A 92 8.41 -6.67 0.64
CA GLN A 92 7.92 -6.75 -0.75
C GLN A 92 8.58 -7.93 -1.50
N ARG A 93 9.89 -8.11 -1.35
CA ARG A 93 10.64 -9.23 -1.92
C ARG A 93 10.19 -10.58 -1.36
N TRP A 94 9.95 -10.66 -0.06
CA TRP A 94 9.39 -11.87 0.56
C TRP A 94 8.00 -12.21 -0.02
N ILE A 95 7.12 -11.22 -0.25
CA ILE A 95 5.82 -11.44 -0.89
C ILE A 95 6.00 -11.98 -2.32
N ILE A 96 6.93 -11.41 -3.08
CA ILE A 96 7.26 -11.85 -4.44
C ILE A 96 7.76 -13.30 -4.44
N GLU A 97 8.64 -13.67 -3.52
CA GLU A 97 9.16 -15.04 -3.41
C GLU A 97 8.06 -16.06 -3.09
N ASN A 98 7.11 -15.70 -2.22
CA ASN A 98 6.04 -16.58 -1.79
C ASN A 98 4.85 -16.63 -2.79
N ASN A 99 4.69 -15.61 -3.63
CA ASN A 99 3.64 -15.56 -4.65
C ASN A 99 4.14 -14.88 -5.95
N PRO A 100 5.00 -15.56 -6.73
CA PRO A 100 5.74 -14.95 -7.84
C PRO A 100 4.84 -14.33 -8.92
N PRO A 101 4.99 -13.04 -9.23
CA PRO A 101 4.39 -12.40 -10.40
C PRO A 101 5.15 -12.76 -11.69
N ASP A 102 4.59 -12.41 -12.84
CA ASP A 102 5.22 -12.62 -14.16
C ASP A 102 6.35 -11.61 -14.42
N GLU A 103 6.25 -10.40 -13.88
CA GLU A 103 7.27 -9.37 -13.97
C GLU A 103 7.41 -8.61 -12.65
N VAL A 104 8.64 -8.20 -12.34
CA VAL A 104 8.96 -7.31 -11.22
C VAL A 104 9.71 -6.10 -11.74
N LYS A 105 9.21 -4.91 -11.41
CA LYS A 105 9.90 -3.63 -11.65
C LYS A 105 10.30 -3.02 -10.31
N VAL A 106 11.32 -2.17 -10.32
CA VAL A 106 11.73 -1.39 -9.14
C VAL A 106 11.76 0.07 -9.54
N VAL A 107 11.12 0.93 -8.76
CA VAL A 107 11.23 2.38 -8.91
C VAL A 107 12.08 2.89 -7.74
N SER A 108 13.25 3.43 -8.06
CA SER A 108 14.20 3.85 -7.04
C SER A 108 13.92 5.24 -6.48
N GLY A 109 14.08 5.36 -5.16
CA GLY A 109 13.78 6.58 -4.42
C GLY A 109 12.28 6.89 -4.36
N SER A 110 11.40 5.88 -4.46
CA SER A 110 9.97 6.04 -4.22
C SER A 110 9.59 5.66 -2.79
N ASP A 111 8.75 6.49 -2.19
CA ASP A 111 8.07 6.16 -0.94
C ASP A 111 6.85 5.25 -1.20
N HIS A 112 6.02 5.05 -0.16
CA HIS A 112 4.80 4.25 -0.28
C HIS A 112 3.82 4.84 -1.32
N MET A 113 3.88 6.16 -1.49
CA MET A 113 3.02 6.94 -2.36
C MET A 113 3.67 7.12 -3.73
N LEU A 114 4.01 6.00 -4.37
CA LEU A 114 4.73 5.91 -5.65
C LEU A 114 4.26 6.92 -6.71
N MET A 115 2.94 7.09 -6.84
CA MET A 115 2.33 7.99 -7.83
C MET A 115 2.59 9.47 -7.56
N PHE A 116 2.97 9.85 -6.34
CA PHE A 116 3.27 11.22 -5.93
C PHE A 116 4.78 11.46 -5.83
N SER A 117 5.55 10.53 -5.28
CA SER A 117 7.01 10.65 -5.21
C SER A 117 7.70 10.46 -6.56
N LYS A 118 7.16 9.59 -7.43
CA LYS A 118 7.74 9.24 -8.74
C LYS A 118 6.69 9.15 -9.87
N PRO A 119 5.94 10.23 -10.16
CA PRO A 119 4.82 10.19 -11.10
C PRO A 119 5.24 9.83 -12.53
N GLN A 120 6.40 10.33 -13.01
CA GLN A 120 6.87 10.06 -14.37
C GLN A 120 7.30 8.60 -14.52
N GLU A 121 8.08 8.07 -13.57
CA GLU A 121 8.53 6.68 -13.56
C GLU A 121 7.34 5.72 -13.41
N THR A 122 6.34 6.08 -12.59
CA THR A 122 5.08 5.34 -12.49
C THR A 122 4.39 5.27 -13.84
N CYS A 123 4.23 6.41 -14.51
CA CYS A 123 3.60 6.48 -15.84
C CYS A 123 4.38 5.65 -16.87
N SER A 124 5.70 5.78 -16.91
CA SER A 124 6.56 4.98 -17.80
C SER A 124 6.43 3.49 -17.54
N CYS A 125 6.48 3.05 -16.28
CA CYS A 125 6.28 1.65 -15.91
C CYS A 125 4.93 1.12 -16.39
N LEU A 126 3.84 1.87 -16.17
CA LEU A 126 2.51 1.47 -16.59
C LEU A 126 2.37 1.41 -18.13
N LEU A 127 2.99 2.35 -18.86
CA LEU A 127 3.00 2.34 -20.32
C LEU A 127 3.80 1.15 -20.88
N GLU A 128 4.90 0.78 -20.24
CA GLU A 128 5.65 -0.43 -20.60
C GLU A 128 4.83 -1.69 -20.37
N VAL A 129 4.21 -1.84 -19.19
CA VAL A 129 3.33 -2.96 -18.89
C VAL A 129 2.18 -3.03 -19.89
N ALA A 130 1.56 -1.90 -20.21
CA ALA A 130 0.48 -1.85 -21.20
C ALA A 130 0.93 -2.38 -22.55
N LYS A 131 2.11 -1.96 -23.04
CA LYS A 131 2.68 -2.43 -24.32
C LYS A 131 3.09 -3.90 -24.31
N SER A 132 3.46 -4.45 -23.16
CA SER A 132 3.90 -5.85 -23.05
C SER A 132 2.73 -6.83 -23.01
N TYR A 133 1.57 -6.41 -22.47
CA TYR A 133 0.45 -7.30 -22.19
C TYR A 133 -0.84 -6.98 -22.95
N PHE A 134 -0.90 -5.87 -23.69
CA PHE A 134 -2.04 -5.43 -24.51
C PHE A 134 -1.59 -4.88 -25.87
#